data_AF-A0A0M1EN80-F1
#
_entry.id   AF-A0A0M1EN80-F1
#
_cell.length_a   1.000
_cell.length_b   1.000
_cell.length_c   1.000
_cell.angle_alpha   90.00
_cell.angle_beta   90.00
_cell.angle_gamma   90.00
#
_symmetry.space_group_name_H-M   'P 1'
#
loop_
_entity.id
_entity.type
_entity.pdbx_description
1 polymer ?
#
loop_
_entity_poly.entity_id
_entity_poly.type
_entity_poly.pdbx_seq_one_letter_code
_entity_poly.pdbx_strand_id
1 'polypeptide(L)'
;MSKAAHPMRHAIALSVALLLAACSQSQVENSEKSAADPGHASGEHGSSSSAGLPAGREAAGEARAKVKGKATNQSCIDCHGADGNAPIDATYPKLGGQYGDYLAHALQAYRAGDRQHALMTPQAKDLSDQDIADLAAYFGSRPSQLRDLHGVK
;
A
#
# COMPACT_ATOMS: atom_id res chain seq x y z
N MET A 1 -59.13 21.01 15.87
CA MET A 1 -58.62 19.97 16.80
C MET A 1 -57.10 20.11 16.82
N SER A 2 -56.56 21.18 17.41
CA SER A 2 -56.07 21.29 18.80
C SER A 2 -54.81 20.46 19.13
N LYS A 3 -53.66 21.18 19.14
CA LYS A 3 -52.58 21.20 20.17
C LYS A 3 -51.73 19.92 20.37
N ALA A 4 -50.43 19.95 20.71
CA ALA A 4 -49.49 20.97 21.16
C ALA A 4 -48.02 20.50 20.98
N ALA A 5 -47.08 21.44 21.13
CA ALA A 5 -45.64 21.24 21.27
C ALA A 5 -45.20 21.24 22.75
N HIS A 6 -44.10 20.54 23.11
CA HIS A 6 -42.87 21.07 23.77
C HIS A 6 -41.95 19.97 24.41
N PRO A 7 -40.66 20.29 24.71
CA PRO A 7 -39.52 19.39 24.96
C PRO A 7 -39.08 19.32 26.44
N MET A 8 -38.12 18.45 26.79
CA MET A 8 -37.37 18.45 28.06
C MET A 8 -36.14 17.52 27.92
N ARG A 9 -34.85 17.91 27.95
CA ARG A 9 -33.97 18.58 28.95
C ARG A 9 -33.85 17.87 30.32
N HIS A 10 -32.86 17.00 30.46
CA HIS A 10 -32.14 16.64 31.70
C HIS A 10 -30.70 16.29 31.29
N ALA A 11 -29.59 16.98 31.57
CA ALA A 11 -29.07 17.74 32.71
C ALA A 11 -28.63 16.88 33.94
N ILE A 12 -27.31 16.64 33.97
CA ILE A 12 -26.37 16.75 35.12
C ILE A 12 -26.29 15.59 36.14
N ALA A 13 -25.10 14.97 36.22
CA ALA A 13 -24.26 14.85 37.43
C ALA A 13 -22.91 14.18 37.06
N LEU A 14 -21.80 14.92 36.98
CA LEU A 14 -20.82 15.19 38.05
C LEU A 14 -20.05 13.95 38.53
N SER A 15 -18.80 13.83 38.09
CA SER A 15 -17.70 13.26 38.89
C SER A 15 -16.39 13.93 38.48
N VAL A 16 -15.74 14.50 39.49
CA VAL A 16 -14.66 15.48 39.45
C VAL A 16 -13.29 14.78 39.55
N ALA A 17 -12.37 15.24 38.70
CA ALA A 17 -10.92 15.41 38.81
C ALA A 17 -10.05 14.58 39.78
N LEU A 18 -8.89 14.13 39.28
CA LEU A 18 -7.53 14.34 39.86
C LEU A 18 -6.48 13.82 38.83
N LEU A 19 -5.69 14.60 38.09
CA LEU A 19 -4.54 15.51 38.39
C LEU A 19 -3.14 14.82 38.30
N LEU A 20 -2.16 15.63 37.85
CA LEU A 20 -0.68 15.47 37.70
C LEU A 20 -0.21 15.01 36.29
N ALA A 21 0.76 15.61 35.59
CA ALA A 21 1.71 16.73 35.81
C ALA A 21 2.22 17.17 34.40
N ALA A 22 2.12 18.43 33.96
CA ALA A 22 3.04 19.57 34.14
C ALA A 22 4.42 19.47 33.42
N CYS A 23 4.62 20.45 32.50
CA CYS A 23 5.89 21.07 32.03
C CYS A 23 6.84 20.26 31.13
N SER A 24 7.60 20.81 30.16
CA SER A 24 7.69 22.10 29.45
C SER A 24 8.87 21.98 28.45
N GLN A 25 8.79 22.65 27.29
CA GLN A 25 9.89 23.15 26.44
C GLN A 25 10.79 22.13 25.70
N SER A 26 10.71 22.09 24.36
CA SER A 26 11.59 22.82 23.42
C SER A 26 13.06 22.44 23.52
N GLN A 27 13.61 21.79 22.50
CA GLN A 27 14.90 22.13 21.89
C GLN A 27 14.87 21.91 20.38
N VAL A 28 14.93 23.02 19.66
CA VAL A 28 15.57 23.12 18.35
C VAL A 28 17.06 23.22 18.65
N GLU A 29 17.91 22.39 18.05
CA GLU A 29 19.29 22.77 17.71
C GLU A 29 19.92 21.79 16.70
N ASN A 30 20.66 22.38 15.78
CA ASN A 30 21.32 21.78 14.63
C ASN A 30 22.49 20.86 15.03
N SER A 31 22.79 19.96 14.09
CA SER A 31 24.09 19.33 13.80
C SER A 31 25.30 19.80 14.60
N GLU A 32 26.05 18.85 15.16
CA GLU A 32 27.51 18.81 14.97
C GLU A 32 28.09 17.40 15.22
N LYS A 33 28.66 16.84 14.15
CA LYS A 33 29.92 16.08 14.07
C LYS A 33 30.29 15.19 15.27
N SER A 34 30.28 13.88 15.07
CA SER A 34 31.26 12.99 15.73
C SER A 34 31.78 11.94 14.76
N ALA A 35 33.09 11.79 14.79
CA ALA A 35 33.90 11.03 13.86
C ALA A 35 33.93 9.53 14.23
N ALA A 36 33.96 8.72 13.17
CA ALA A 36 34.56 7.39 13.02
C ALA A 36 34.42 6.36 14.16
N ASP A 37 33.61 5.33 13.89
CA ASP A 37 33.83 3.98 14.39
C ASP A 37 33.45 2.97 13.27
N PRO A 38 34.36 2.08 12.82
CA PRO A 38 34.05 1.12 11.77
C PRO A 38 33.52 -0.19 12.39
N GLY A 39 32.24 -0.48 12.16
CA GLY A 39 31.77 -1.87 12.20
C GLY A 39 30.70 -2.20 13.24
N HIS A 40 29.52 -1.62 13.09
CA HIS A 40 28.29 -2.42 13.16
C HIS A 40 27.20 -1.66 12.41
N ALA A 41 26.77 -2.21 11.26
CA ALA A 41 25.56 -1.72 10.61
C ALA A 41 24.37 -2.15 11.48
N SER A 42 24.05 -1.35 12.50
CA SER A 42 22.69 -1.26 13.01
C SER A 42 21.87 -0.60 11.91
N GLY A 43 21.57 -1.36 10.87
CA GLY A 43 20.62 -0.93 9.87
C GLY A 43 19.28 -0.79 10.58
N GLU A 44 18.76 0.42 10.63
CA GLU A 44 17.34 0.67 10.71
C GLU A 44 16.73 0.10 9.41
N HIS A 45 16.68 -1.23 9.31
CA HIS A 45 16.07 -1.94 8.20
C HIS A 45 14.57 -1.82 8.38
N GLY A 46 14.00 -0.67 8.00
CA GLY A 46 12.63 -0.67 7.53
C GLY A 46 12.54 -1.76 6.46
N SER A 47 11.67 -2.76 6.65
CA SER A 47 11.57 -3.94 5.77
C SER A 47 11.44 -3.50 4.31
N SER A 48 12.55 -3.51 3.58
CA SER A 48 12.60 -3.26 2.15
C SER A 48 12.52 -4.60 1.43
N SER A 49 11.72 -4.67 0.37
CA SER A 49 11.60 -5.92 -0.40
C SER A 49 12.91 -6.25 -1.11
N SER A 50 13.05 -7.49 -1.61
CA SER A 50 14.19 -7.88 -2.44
C SER A 50 14.35 -7.02 -3.70
N ALA A 51 13.29 -6.32 -4.09
CA ALA A 51 13.25 -5.37 -5.21
C ALA A 51 13.69 -3.93 -4.83
N GLY A 52 14.19 -3.71 -3.60
CA GLY A 52 14.63 -2.41 -3.11
C GLY A 52 13.49 -1.41 -2.90
N LEU A 53 12.25 -1.89 -2.83
CA LEU A 53 11.06 -1.07 -2.60
C LEU A 53 10.77 -0.92 -1.10
N PRO A 54 10.03 0.13 -0.69
CA PRO A 54 9.52 0.22 0.68
C PRO A 54 8.53 -0.92 0.99
N ALA A 55 8.15 -1.07 2.26
CA ALA A 55 7.11 -2.01 2.65
C ALA A 55 5.77 -1.66 1.98
N GLY A 56 5.14 -2.65 1.36
CA GLY A 56 3.83 -2.49 0.74
C GLY A 56 2.69 -2.53 1.75
N ARG A 57 1.63 -1.74 1.49
CA ARG A 57 0.43 -1.65 2.31
C ARG A 57 -0.78 -2.13 1.51
N GLU A 58 -1.33 -3.28 1.90
CA GLU A 58 -2.40 -3.93 1.14
C GLU A 58 -3.62 -3.03 0.90
N ALA A 59 -4.10 -2.31 1.92
CA ALA A 59 -5.26 -1.43 1.79
C ALA A 59 -5.02 -0.25 0.83
N ALA A 60 -3.80 0.30 0.83
CA ALA A 60 -3.43 1.35 -0.12
C ALA A 60 -3.29 0.78 -1.53
N GLY A 61 -2.79 -0.46 -1.66
CA GLY A 61 -2.71 -1.18 -2.92
C GLY A 61 -4.07 -1.46 -3.52
N GLU A 62 -5.05 -1.87 -2.71
CA GLU A 62 -6.43 -2.06 -3.14
C GLU A 62 -7.03 -0.75 -3.66
N ALA A 63 -6.83 0.35 -2.92
CA ALA A 63 -7.28 1.67 -3.34
C ALA A 63 -6.61 2.07 -4.65
N ARG A 64 -5.29 1.87 -4.77
CA ARG A 64 -4.52 2.20 -5.97
C ARG A 64 -4.93 1.39 -7.18
N ALA A 65 -5.28 0.11 -7.00
CA ALA A 65 -5.69 -0.80 -8.07
C ALA A 65 -6.99 -0.36 -8.77
N LYS A 66 -7.83 0.43 -8.09
CA LYS A 66 -9.09 1.01 -8.60
C LYS A 66 -8.88 2.37 -9.29
N VAL A 67 -7.72 3.01 -9.11
CA VAL A 67 -7.43 4.32 -9.68
C VAL A 67 -7.02 4.17 -11.14
N LYS A 68 -7.70 4.90 -12.02
CA LYS A 68 -7.40 4.92 -13.46
C LYS A 68 -6.09 5.65 -13.74
N GLY A 69 -5.23 5.00 -14.53
CA GLY A 69 -4.00 5.61 -15.04
C GLY A 69 -4.30 6.71 -16.04
N LYS A 70 -3.52 7.80 -16.01
CA LYS A 70 -3.72 8.96 -16.89
C LYS A 70 -3.55 8.61 -18.37
N ALA A 71 -2.62 7.73 -18.69
CA ALA A 71 -2.26 7.39 -20.07
C ALA A 71 -3.32 6.54 -20.79
N THR A 72 -4.02 5.65 -20.09
CA THR A 72 -4.98 4.73 -20.74
C THR A 72 -6.42 4.88 -20.25
N ASN A 73 -6.66 5.67 -19.20
CA ASN A 73 -7.96 5.80 -18.53
C ASN A 73 -8.55 4.46 -18.05
N GLN A 74 -7.70 3.48 -17.77
CA GLN A 74 -8.03 2.19 -17.17
C GLN A 74 -7.31 2.03 -15.83
N SER A 75 -7.95 1.34 -14.90
CA SER A 75 -7.40 0.88 -13.63
C SER A 75 -6.86 -0.54 -13.76
N CYS A 76 -6.10 -1.01 -12.76
CA CYS A 76 -5.54 -2.37 -12.76
C CYS A 76 -6.65 -3.42 -12.80
N ILE A 77 -7.72 -3.18 -12.02
CA ILE A 77 -8.83 -4.13 -11.89
C ILE A 77 -9.73 -4.16 -13.13
N ASP A 78 -9.71 -3.12 -13.98
CA ASP A 78 -10.51 -3.09 -15.21
C ASP A 78 -10.10 -4.20 -16.18
N CYS A 79 -8.83 -4.66 -16.13
CA CYS A 79 -8.33 -5.73 -17.00
C CYS A 79 -8.02 -7.03 -16.23
N HIS A 80 -7.50 -6.94 -15.01
CA HIS A 80 -7.08 -8.13 -14.24
C HIS A 80 -8.16 -8.66 -13.29
N GLY A 81 -9.27 -7.94 -13.13
CA GLY A 81 -10.34 -8.25 -12.17
C GLY A 81 -10.07 -7.70 -10.77
N ALA A 82 -11.10 -7.63 -9.93
CA ALA A 82 -11.05 -6.99 -8.61
C ALA A 82 -9.92 -7.52 -7.72
N ASP A 83 -9.78 -8.84 -7.64
CA ASP A 83 -8.70 -9.52 -6.90
C ASP A 83 -7.56 -10.01 -7.81
N GLY A 84 -7.52 -9.59 -9.08
CA GLY A 84 -6.50 -10.06 -10.02
C GLY A 84 -6.67 -11.51 -10.48
N ASN A 85 -7.79 -12.19 -10.16
CA ASN A 85 -8.02 -13.62 -10.44
C ASN A 85 -9.06 -13.90 -11.53
N ALA A 86 -9.77 -12.87 -12.00
CA ALA A 86 -10.83 -12.95 -13.01
C ALA A 86 -10.59 -11.87 -14.08
N PRO A 87 -9.55 -12.02 -14.91
CA PRO A 87 -9.26 -11.08 -15.96
C PRO A 87 -10.39 -11.03 -17.01
N ILE A 88 -10.44 -9.94 -17.77
CA ILE A 88 -11.48 -9.70 -18.78
C ILE A 88 -11.48 -10.72 -19.93
N ASP A 89 -10.32 -11.31 -20.22
CA ASP A 89 -10.17 -12.48 -21.07
C ASP A 89 -8.89 -13.26 -20.70
N ALA A 90 -8.73 -14.45 -21.27
CA ALA A 90 -7.65 -15.39 -20.92
C ALA A 90 -6.24 -14.92 -21.32
N THR A 91 -6.10 -13.89 -22.17
CA THR A 91 -4.79 -13.36 -22.58
C THR A 91 -4.19 -12.42 -21.53
N TYR A 92 -5.01 -11.87 -20.63
CA TYR A 92 -4.53 -11.04 -19.52
C TYR A 92 -4.07 -11.93 -18.36
N PRO A 93 -2.88 -11.67 -17.79
CA PRO A 93 -2.36 -12.50 -16.72
C PRO A 93 -3.17 -12.32 -15.43
N LYS A 94 -3.30 -13.41 -14.68
CA LYS A 94 -3.79 -13.37 -13.30
C LYS A 94 -2.69 -12.85 -12.39
N LEU A 95 -3.04 -11.89 -11.54
CA LEU A 95 -2.16 -11.25 -10.56
C LEU A 95 -2.41 -11.76 -9.14
N GLY A 96 -3.63 -12.24 -8.87
CA GLY A 96 -4.04 -12.65 -7.53
C GLY A 96 -3.22 -13.81 -6.98
N GLY A 97 -2.61 -13.60 -5.81
CA GLY A 97 -1.77 -14.58 -5.13
C GLY A 97 -0.49 -14.96 -5.88
N GLN A 98 -0.05 -14.10 -6.81
CA GLN A 98 1.29 -14.15 -7.37
C GLN A 98 2.30 -13.65 -6.34
N TYR A 99 3.56 -14.08 -6.42
CA TYR A 99 4.60 -13.60 -5.53
C TYR A 99 4.75 -12.07 -5.61
N GLY A 100 4.65 -11.39 -4.46
CA GLY A 100 4.72 -9.93 -4.38
C GLY A 100 6.00 -9.37 -5.02
N ASP A 101 7.15 -9.99 -4.75
CA ASP A 101 8.43 -9.58 -5.34
C ASP A 101 8.43 -9.68 -6.88
N TYR A 102 7.78 -10.69 -7.45
CA TYR A 102 7.64 -10.80 -8.91
C TYR A 102 6.76 -9.68 -9.48
N LEU A 103 5.64 -9.37 -8.82
CA LEU A 103 4.75 -8.29 -9.24
C LEU A 103 5.46 -6.93 -9.18
N ALA A 104 6.18 -6.67 -8.08
CA ALA A 104 6.99 -5.47 -7.90
C ALA A 104 8.04 -5.33 -9.01
N HIS A 105 8.82 -6.39 -9.25
CA HIS A 105 9.84 -6.40 -10.29
C HIS A 105 9.26 -6.17 -11.68
N ALA A 106 8.14 -6.82 -12.02
CA ALA A 106 7.49 -6.64 -13.32
C ALA A 106 7.02 -5.19 -13.54
N LEU A 107 6.40 -4.57 -12.53
CA LEU A 107 5.96 -3.18 -12.59
C LEU A 107 7.14 -2.20 -12.70
N GLN A 108 8.22 -2.42 -11.94
CA GLN A 108 9.46 -1.65 -12.08
C GLN A 108 10.04 -1.78 -13.50
N ALA A 109 10.09 -2.98 -14.04
CA ALA A 109 10.61 -3.25 -15.38
C ALA A 109 9.75 -2.59 -16.47
N TYR A 110 8.42 -2.60 -16.34
CA TYR A 110 7.53 -1.85 -17.25
C TYR A 110 7.74 -0.34 -17.15
N ARG A 111 7.90 0.20 -15.94
CA ARG A 111 8.13 1.62 -15.70
C ARG A 111 9.47 2.10 -16.26
N ALA A 112 10.52 1.30 -16.08
CA ALA A 112 11.88 1.54 -16.57
C ALA A 112 11.99 1.34 -18.09
N GLY A 113 11.16 0.45 -18.64
CA GLY A 113 11.17 0.08 -20.05
C GLY A 113 12.02 -1.14 -20.37
N ASP A 114 12.54 -1.84 -19.37
CA ASP A 114 13.25 -3.12 -19.54
C ASP A 114 12.28 -4.24 -19.95
N ARG A 115 11.01 -4.10 -19.58
CA ARG A 115 9.91 -4.94 -20.04
C ARG A 115 8.92 -4.07 -20.83
N GLN A 116 8.57 -4.47 -22.04
CA GLN A 116 7.73 -3.65 -22.92
C GLN A 116 6.41 -4.34 -23.25
N HIS A 117 5.32 -3.59 -23.15
CA HIS A 117 4.00 -3.99 -23.64
C HIS A 117 3.12 -2.76 -23.89
N ALA A 118 2.41 -2.73 -25.01
CA ALA A 118 1.65 -1.56 -25.45
C ALA A 118 0.66 -1.02 -24.40
N LEU A 119 0.07 -1.91 -23.58
CA LEU A 119 -0.86 -1.53 -22.52
C LEU A 119 -0.19 -1.31 -21.16
N MET A 120 0.82 -2.11 -20.81
CA MET A 120 1.37 -2.09 -19.45
C MET A 120 2.49 -1.07 -19.25
N THR A 121 3.30 -0.78 -20.28
CA THR A 121 4.30 0.28 -20.21
C THR A 121 3.67 1.63 -19.82
N PRO A 122 2.61 2.14 -20.50
CA PRO A 122 1.98 3.39 -20.10
C PRO A 122 1.23 3.32 -18.76
N GLN A 123 0.76 2.14 -18.35
CA GLN A 123 0.13 1.94 -17.03
C GLN A 123 1.13 2.06 -15.88
N ALA A 124 2.33 1.51 -16.04
CA ALA A 124 3.35 1.51 -15.00
C ALA A 124 4.16 2.81 -14.93
N LYS A 125 4.16 3.61 -16.01
CA LYS A 125 5.08 4.73 -16.20
C LYS A 125 5.09 5.76 -15.06
N ASP A 126 3.92 6.05 -14.51
CA ASP A 126 3.72 7.08 -13.49
C ASP A 126 3.62 6.50 -12.07
N LEU A 127 3.87 5.20 -11.88
CA LEU A 127 3.81 4.59 -10.55
C LEU A 127 5.04 4.99 -9.72
N SER A 128 4.78 5.46 -8.50
CA SER A 128 5.84 5.64 -7.49
C SER A 128 6.35 4.29 -6.99
N ASP A 129 7.49 4.27 -6.30
CA ASP A 129 7.99 3.05 -5.64
C ASP A 129 7.01 2.53 -4.59
N GLN A 130 6.37 3.44 -3.85
CA GLN A 130 5.34 3.07 -2.89
C GLN A 130 4.08 2.51 -3.57
N ASP A 131 3.66 3.07 -4.71
CA ASP A 131 2.53 2.54 -5.48
C ASP A 131 2.80 1.10 -5.93
N ILE A 132 4.01 0.84 -6.43
CA ILE A 132 4.41 -0.51 -6.86
C ILE A 132 4.42 -1.48 -5.67
N ALA A 133 5.00 -1.08 -4.54
CA ALA A 133 5.02 -1.89 -3.33
C ALA A 133 3.61 -2.20 -2.83
N ASP A 134 2.74 -1.18 -2.77
CA ASP A 134 1.36 -1.29 -2.32
C ASP A 134 0.55 -2.21 -3.26
N LEU A 135 0.64 -2.03 -4.58
CA LEU A 135 -0.01 -2.89 -5.57
C LEU A 135 0.47 -4.35 -5.51
N ALA A 136 1.78 -4.55 -5.35
CA ALA A 136 2.38 -5.88 -5.21
C ALA A 136 1.89 -6.59 -3.94
N ALA A 137 1.82 -5.89 -2.81
CA ALA A 137 1.29 -6.42 -1.56
C ALA A 137 -0.20 -6.76 -1.68
N TYR A 138 -0.99 -5.89 -2.30
CA TYR A 138 -2.42 -6.12 -2.50
C TYR A 138 -2.71 -7.36 -3.35
N PHE A 139 -2.17 -7.42 -4.58
CA PHE A 139 -2.43 -8.56 -5.46
C PHE A 139 -1.77 -9.84 -4.94
N GLY A 140 -0.58 -9.75 -4.35
CA GLY A 140 0.12 -10.92 -3.81
C GLY A 140 -0.52 -11.53 -2.56
N SER A 141 -1.30 -10.76 -1.79
CA SER A 141 -2.08 -11.27 -0.65
C SER A 141 -3.41 -11.92 -1.04
N ARG A 142 -3.82 -11.85 -2.32
CA ARG A 142 -5.05 -12.49 -2.79
C ARG A 142 -4.90 -14.02 -2.85
N PRO A 143 -5.99 -14.80 -2.88
CA PRO A 143 -5.91 -16.25 -3.01
C PRO A 143 -5.10 -16.67 -4.24
N SER A 144 -4.09 -17.53 -4.02
CA SER A 144 -3.22 -18.01 -5.09
C SER A 144 -3.89 -19.11 -5.91
N GLN A 145 -3.66 -19.05 -7.22
CA GLN A 145 -3.97 -20.13 -8.17
C GLN A 145 -2.70 -20.72 -8.79
N LEU A 146 -1.53 -20.35 -8.25
CA LEU A 146 -0.27 -20.95 -8.66
C LEU A 146 -0.24 -22.41 -8.22
N ARG A 147 0.15 -23.26 -9.17
CA ARG A 147 0.44 -24.67 -8.91
C ARG A 147 1.95 -24.81 -9.03
N ASP A 148 2.58 -25.17 -7.93
CA ASP A 148 3.99 -25.53 -7.92
C ASP A 148 4.13 -27.06 -8.10
N LEU A 149 5.35 -27.55 -7.97
CA LEU A 149 5.65 -28.98 -8.08
C LEU A 149 5.41 -29.73 -6.76
N HIS A 150 4.87 -29.10 -5.71
CA HIS A 150 4.56 -29.82 -4.48
C HIS A 150 3.51 -30.90 -4.76
N GLY A 151 3.85 -32.15 -4.43
CA GLY A 151 2.96 -33.29 -4.61
C GLY A 151 2.91 -33.87 -6.02
N VAL A 152 3.73 -33.37 -6.95
CA VAL A 152 4.02 -34.07 -8.21
C VAL A 152 4.98 -35.22 -7.88
N LYS A 153 4.53 -36.47 -8.07
CA LYS A 153 5.34 -37.69 -7.88
C LYS A 153 5.97 -38.13 -9.18
#